data_AF-A0A1A9ARR0-F1
#
_entry.id   AF-A0A1A9ARR0-F1
#
_cell.length_a   1.000
_cell.length_b   1.000
_cell.length_c   1.000
_cell.angle_alpha   90.00
_cell.angle_beta   90.00
_cell.angle_gamma   90.00
#
_symmetry.space_group_name_H-M   'P 1'
#
loop_
_entity.id
_entity.type
_entity.pdbx_description
1 polymer ?
#
loop_
_entity_poly.entity_id
_entity_poly.type
_entity_poly.pdbx_seq_one_letter_code
_entity_poly.pdbx_strand_id
1 'polypeptide(L)'
;MATVDEDLSILPSFRFYHYLENGYGAIKSEDQFWELLENGLLTYTDVYDIHDTLLNRFYLVTYMEEHRSSYNERWNFVYYWVGEKLYKNPKHHSSFAGVIGILNTVKNKFDKKKYDYAFFDITLKESMDLKKIYDYSENYSIIEKKVRENSECTKEYIQYIKESIEKYDEAKSLCEEQKEKPFCKIFDSIREKYENDKLSKLKYDNCKIKENSDALQADQLRKAQRGDRGPGDTGRGDFFLGRGDQIDSESEGNTLSNPDSSVPSAVIFPLLGVFLVSFVLYKFTPFGTWSRTHLQRKNITEVEESDEFSGESLTNTFETPDMYSHTLEHNIGYHSMNNV
;
A
#
# COMPACT_ATOMS: atom_id res chain seq x y z
N MET A 1 -15.05 -0.17 -1.79
CA MET A 1 -13.80 -0.80 -2.29
C MET A 1 -13.81 -2.23 -1.77
N ALA A 2 -13.56 -3.22 -2.63
CA ALA A 2 -13.28 -4.57 -2.14
C ALA A 2 -12.03 -4.48 -1.25
N THR A 3 -12.13 -4.95 -0.01
CA THR A 3 -11.00 -5.07 0.89
C THR A 3 -10.02 -6.06 0.27
N VAL A 4 -8.76 -5.68 0.12
CA VAL A 4 -7.71 -6.62 -0.32
C VAL A 4 -7.71 -7.80 0.65
N ASP A 5 -7.65 -9.01 0.10
CA ASP A 5 -7.59 -10.24 0.88
C ASP A 5 -6.49 -10.19 1.95
N GLU A 6 -6.78 -10.68 3.15
CA GLU A 6 -5.87 -10.59 4.30
C GLU A 6 -4.53 -11.26 4.02
N ASP A 7 -4.54 -12.46 3.45
CA ASP A 7 -3.32 -13.23 3.20
C ASP A 7 -2.51 -12.66 2.03
N LEU A 8 -3.18 -12.02 1.06
CA LEU A 8 -2.50 -11.25 0.01
C LEU A 8 -1.93 -9.93 0.52
N SER A 9 -2.61 -9.26 1.44
CA SER A 9 -2.23 -7.91 1.91
C SER A 9 -0.84 -7.86 2.58
N ILE A 10 -0.37 -8.97 3.13
CA ILE A 10 0.94 -9.08 3.77
C ILE A 10 2.09 -9.27 2.78
N LEU A 11 1.79 -9.62 1.52
CA LEU A 11 2.80 -9.92 0.52
C LEU A 11 3.55 -8.64 0.08
N PRO A 12 4.87 -8.71 -0.17
CA PRO A 12 5.70 -7.54 -0.52
C PRO A 12 5.13 -6.68 -1.64
N SER A 13 4.71 -7.30 -2.76
CA SER A 13 4.16 -6.57 -3.89
C SER A 13 2.85 -5.86 -3.53
N PHE A 14 1.94 -6.53 -2.83
CA PHE A 14 0.66 -5.97 -2.40
C PHE A 14 0.85 -4.81 -1.42
N ARG A 15 1.77 -4.94 -0.46
CA ARG A 15 2.15 -3.85 0.45
C ARG A 15 2.71 -2.66 -0.32
N PHE A 16 3.56 -2.90 -1.31
CA PHE A 16 4.16 -1.82 -2.10
C PHE A 16 3.13 -1.11 -2.98
N TYR A 17 2.25 -1.85 -3.67
CA TYR A 17 1.19 -1.22 -4.46
C TYR A 17 0.19 -0.49 -3.57
N HIS A 18 -0.12 -1.00 -2.38
CA HIS A 18 -0.91 -0.26 -1.39
C HIS A 18 -0.22 1.04 -0.97
N TYR A 19 1.10 1.02 -0.76
CA TYR A 19 1.89 2.22 -0.51
C TYR A 19 1.85 3.20 -1.68
N LEU A 20 1.93 2.72 -2.93
CA LEU A 20 1.74 3.58 -4.09
C LEU A 20 0.33 4.16 -4.09
N GLU A 21 -0.74 3.38 -3.95
CA GLU A 21 -2.11 3.91 -4.01
C GLU A 21 -2.39 4.97 -2.93
N ASN A 22 -1.90 4.78 -1.70
CA ASN A 22 -2.26 5.62 -0.55
C ASN A 22 -1.17 6.62 -0.13
N GLY A 23 0.04 6.50 -0.71
CA GLY A 23 1.15 7.36 -0.37
C GLY A 23 0.99 8.78 -0.90
N TYR A 24 1.34 9.76 -0.08
CA TYR A 24 1.37 11.17 -0.46
C TYR A 24 2.77 11.55 -0.94
N GLY A 25 2.98 11.51 -2.25
CA GLY A 25 4.12 12.16 -2.90
C GLY A 25 3.76 13.62 -3.15
N ALA A 26 4.00 14.51 -2.18
CA ALA A 26 3.84 15.94 -2.43
C ALA A 26 5.13 16.48 -3.05
N ILE A 27 5.05 17.05 -4.25
CA ILE A 27 6.17 17.77 -4.87
C ILE A 27 6.49 18.97 -3.98
N LYS A 28 7.49 18.83 -3.12
CA LYS A 28 7.90 19.88 -2.17
C LYS A 28 9.07 20.72 -2.69
N SER A 29 9.64 20.34 -3.84
CA SER A 29 10.83 21.01 -4.39
C SER A 29 10.46 21.91 -5.55
N GLU A 30 10.92 23.16 -5.51
CA GLU A 30 11.06 24.07 -6.65
C GLU A 30 12.16 23.61 -7.64
N ASP A 31 12.34 22.29 -7.81
CA ASP A 31 13.33 21.76 -8.75
C ASP A 31 12.74 21.85 -10.16
N GLN A 32 13.34 22.70 -11.00
CA GLN A 32 13.04 22.88 -12.43
C GLN A 32 12.91 21.55 -13.18
N PHE A 33 13.57 20.48 -12.70
CA PHE A 33 13.42 19.17 -13.27
C PHE A 33 11.99 18.63 -13.20
N TRP A 34 11.29 18.80 -12.07
CA TRP A 34 9.91 18.31 -11.95
C TRP A 34 8.96 19.13 -12.83
N GLU A 35 9.21 20.43 -13.00
CA GLU A 35 8.47 21.27 -13.95
C GLU A 35 8.67 20.79 -15.40
N LEU A 36 9.91 20.46 -15.80
CA LEU A 36 10.20 19.89 -17.13
C LEU A 36 9.54 18.52 -17.31
N LEU A 37 9.52 17.70 -16.26
CA LEU A 37 8.91 16.38 -16.28
C LEU A 37 7.39 16.45 -16.43
N GLU A 38 6.75 17.35 -15.68
CA GLU A 38 5.33 17.68 -15.77
C GLU A 38 4.97 18.14 -17.17
N ASN A 39 5.69 19.12 -17.72
CA ASN A 39 5.48 19.59 -19.08
C ASN A 39 5.65 18.47 -20.12
N GLY A 40 6.63 17.59 -19.93
CA GLY A 40 6.83 16.41 -20.76
C GLY A 40 5.63 15.44 -20.69
N LEU A 41 5.10 15.20 -19.50
CA LEU A 41 3.97 14.31 -19.29
C LEU A 41 2.67 14.88 -19.89
N LEU A 42 2.48 16.20 -19.82
CA LEU A 42 1.34 16.91 -20.44
C LEU A 42 1.29 16.79 -21.96
N THR A 43 2.41 16.47 -22.63
CA THR A 43 2.41 16.20 -24.08
C THR A 43 1.62 14.93 -24.45
N TYR A 44 1.41 14.02 -23.50
CA TYR A 44 0.63 12.80 -23.67
C TYR A 44 -0.83 13.06 -23.27
N THR A 45 -1.60 13.68 -24.18
CA THR A 45 -2.99 14.09 -23.95
C THR A 45 -3.91 12.93 -23.55
N ASP A 46 -3.57 11.72 -23.99
CA ASP A 46 -4.30 10.50 -23.69
C ASP A 46 -4.29 10.14 -22.21
N VAL A 47 -3.31 10.61 -21.42
CA VAL A 47 -3.17 10.35 -19.97
C VAL A 47 -3.40 11.59 -19.11
N TYR A 48 -3.95 12.67 -19.67
CA TYR A 48 -4.18 13.93 -18.95
C TYR A 48 -4.99 13.73 -17.66
N ASP A 49 -6.00 12.87 -17.68
CA ASP A 49 -6.86 12.58 -16.53
C ASP A 49 -6.18 11.83 -15.37
N ILE A 50 -5.00 11.25 -15.60
CA ILE A 50 -4.19 10.59 -14.58
C ILE A 50 -2.80 11.23 -14.41
N HIS A 51 -2.56 12.37 -15.05
CA HIS A 51 -1.28 13.09 -15.06
C HIS A 51 -0.72 13.29 -13.64
N ASP A 52 -1.48 13.94 -12.77
CA ASP A 52 -1.06 14.25 -11.40
C ASP A 52 -0.82 12.97 -10.59
N THR A 53 -1.58 11.92 -10.87
CA THR A 53 -1.43 10.63 -10.20
C THR A 53 -0.07 10.02 -10.56
N LEU A 54 0.28 9.99 -11.85
CA LEU A 54 1.58 9.50 -12.33
C LEU A 54 2.74 10.31 -11.74
N LEU A 55 2.68 11.64 -11.86
CA LEU A 55 3.72 12.55 -11.39
C LEU A 55 3.96 12.40 -9.88
N ASN A 56 2.88 12.34 -9.09
CA ASN A 56 2.98 12.14 -7.64
C ASN A 56 3.61 10.79 -7.28
N ARG A 57 3.38 9.72 -8.06
CA ARG A 57 4.05 8.42 -7.80
C ARG A 57 5.52 8.43 -8.20
N PHE A 58 5.88 9.11 -9.28
CA PHE A 58 7.28 9.27 -9.66
C PHE A 58 8.03 10.03 -8.56
N TYR A 59 7.43 11.08 -8.03
CA TYR A 59 7.96 11.81 -6.88
C TYR A 59 8.07 10.91 -5.65
N LEU A 60 7.00 10.20 -5.29
CA LEU A 60 6.94 9.33 -4.11
C LEU A 60 8.08 8.30 -4.08
N VAL A 61 8.33 7.59 -5.18
CA VAL A 61 9.40 6.58 -5.24
C VAL A 61 10.80 7.19 -5.33
N THR A 62 10.92 8.39 -5.87
CA THR A 62 12.20 9.10 -5.94
C THR A 62 12.73 9.44 -4.56
N TYR A 63 11.86 9.94 -3.69
CA TYR A 63 12.21 10.36 -2.32
C TYR A 63 11.85 9.31 -1.27
N MET A 64 11.71 8.06 -1.68
CA MET A 64 11.57 6.93 -0.76
C MET A 64 12.84 6.80 0.10
N GLU A 65 12.67 6.49 1.38
CA GLU A 65 13.78 6.28 2.31
C GLU A 65 14.59 5.03 1.95
N GLU A 66 15.92 5.16 1.89
CA GLU A 66 16.84 4.10 1.44
C GLU A 66 16.81 2.85 2.34
N HIS A 67 16.50 3.01 3.62
CA HIS A 67 16.45 1.90 4.58
C HIS A 67 15.19 1.02 4.43
N ARG A 68 14.22 1.40 3.59
CA ARG A 68 13.03 0.56 3.37
C ARG A 68 13.42 -0.70 2.61
N SER A 69 12.89 -1.84 3.04
CA SER A 69 13.19 -3.14 2.42
C SER A 69 12.87 -3.19 0.92
N SER A 70 11.88 -2.43 0.46
CA SER A 70 11.49 -2.35 -0.95
C SER A 70 12.18 -1.23 -1.74
N TYR A 71 13.18 -0.57 -1.15
CA TYR A 71 13.85 0.56 -1.79
C TYR A 71 14.51 0.14 -3.10
N ASN A 72 15.23 -0.99 -3.15
CA ASN A 72 15.93 -1.40 -4.36
C ASN A 72 14.97 -1.78 -5.51
N GLU A 73 13.79 -2.24 -5.16
CA GLU A 73 12.74 -2.75 -6.05
C GLU A 73 11.79 -1.65 -6.53
N ARG A 74 11.80 -0.47 -5.88
CA ARG A 74 10.82 0.60 -6.09
C ARG A 74 10.63 1.01 -7.56
N TRP A 75 11.72 0.98 -8.34
CA TRP A 75 11.69 1.31 -9.76
C TRP A 75 10.97 0.24 -10.60
N ASN A 76 11.09 -1.03 -10.25
CA ASN A 76 10.34 -2.08 -10.93
C ASN A 76 8.86 -2.04 -10.52
N PHE A 77 8.58 -1.84 -9.23
CA PHE A 77 7.20 -1.70 -8.77
C PHE A 77 6.48 -0.50 -9.43
N VAL A 78 7.10 0.68 -9.49
CA VAL A 78 6.48 1.84 -10.15
C VAL A 78 6.33 1.62 -11.65
N TYR A 79 7.27 0.93 -12.32
CA TYR A 79 7.14 0.57 -13.74
C TYR A 79 5.88 -0.26 -13.98
N TYR A 80 5.70 -1.34 -13.21
CA TYR A 80 4.53 -2.21 -13.36
C TYR A 80 3.24 -1.54 -12.92
N TRP A 81 3.29 -0.68 -11.90
CA TRP A 81 2.15 0.14 -11.49
C TRP A 81 1.71 1.11 -12.59
N VAL A 82 2.65 1.78 -13.28
CA VAL A 82 2.32 2.62 -14.45
C VAL A 82 1.62 1.78 -15.50
N GLY A 83 2.21 0.64 -15.88
CA GLY A 83 1.60 -0.27 -16.85
C GLY A 83 0.16 -0.62 -16.46
N GLU A 84 -0.09 -0.98 -15.20
CA GLU A 84 -1.43 -1.32 -14.73
C GLU A 84 -2.40 -0.14 -14.82
N LYS A 85 -1.96 1.07 -14.46
CA LYS A 85 -2.78 2.29 -14.54
C LYS A 85 -3.17 2.62 -15.97
N LEU A 86 -2.24 2.48 -16.92
CA LEU A 86 -2.54 2.68 -18.33
C LEU A 86 -3.43 1.56 -18.88
N TYR A 87 -3.20 0.31 -18.47
CA TYR A 87 -3.97 -0.83 -18.96
C TYR A 87 -5.46 -0.74 -18.63
N LYS A 88 -5.82 -0.18 -17.47
CA LYS A 88 -7.22 -0.02 -16.99
C LYS A 88 -8.12 0.78 -17.94
N ASN A 89 -7.55 1.66 -18.79
CA ASN A 89 -8.33 2.45 -19.73
C ASN A 89 -7.68 2.43 -21.13
N PRO A 90 -8.37 1.89 -22.15
CA PRO A 90 -7.87 1.83 -23.53
C PRO A 90 -7.35 3.15 -24.10
N LYS A 91 -7.91 4.28 -23.66
CA LYS A 91 -7.44 5.62 -24.05
C LYS A 91 -5.95 5.81 -23.78
N HIS A 92 -5.42 5.24 -22.71
CA HIS A 92 -4.05 5.46 -22.25
C HIS A 92 -3.01 4.55 -22.94
N HIS A 93 -3.44 3.53 -23.68
CA HIS A 93 -2.56 2.43 -24.13
C HIS A 93 -1.44 2.92 -25.04
N SER A 94 -1.74 3.89 -25.92
CA SER A 94 -0.80 4.55 -26.82
C SER A 94 0.37 5.25 -26.11
N SER A 95 0.15 5.70 -24.87
CA SER A 95 1.10 6.52 -24.11
C SER A 95 2.11 5.69 -23.32
N PHE A 96 2.00 4.36 -23.31
CA PHE A 96 2.84 3.49 -22.49
C PHE A 96 4.34 3.75 -22.66
N ALA A 97 4.86 3.66 -23.90
CA ALA A 97 6.29 3.88 -24.17
C ALA A 97 6.76 5.28 -23.74
N GLY A 98 5.92 6.30 -23.96
CA GLY A 98 6.20 7.69 -23.61
C GLY A 98 6.30 7.91 -22.09
N VAL A 99 5.30 7.43 -21.34
CA VAL A 99 5.25 7.56 -19.88
C VAL A 99 6.41 6.78 -19.24
N ILE A 100 6.73 5.58 -19.75
CA ILE A 100 7.91 4.82 -19.30
C ILE A 100 9.23 5.56 -19.63
N GLY A 101 9.31 6.25 -20.78
CA GLY A 101 10.43 7.13 -21.12
C GLY A 101 10.64 8.26 -20.12
N ILE A 102 9.55 8.87 -19.66
CA ILE A 102 9.58 9.87 -18.59
C ILE A 102 10.07 9.25 -17.28
N LEU A 103 9.49 8.13 -16.86
CA LEU A 103 9.91 7.41 -15.66
C LEU A 103 11.39 7.03 -15.69
N ASN A 104 11.91 6.57 -16.84
CA ASN A 104 13.32 6.27 -17.03
C ASN A 104 14.23 7.50 -16.87
N THR A 105 13.75 8.67 -17.29
CA THR A 105 14.46 9.95 -17.12
C THR A 105 14.59 10.28 -15.63
N VAL A 106 13.53 10.07 -14.84
CA VAL A 106 13.56 10.23 -13.38
C VAL A 106 14.56 9.25 -12.76
N LYS A 107 14.42 7.96 -13.04
CA LYS A 107 15.33 6.91 -12.53
C LYS A 107 16.80 7.25 -12.82
N ASN A 108 17.10 7.68 -14.04
CA ASN A 108 18.46 8.03 -14.44
C ASN A 108 19.01 9.27 -13.72
N LYS A 109 18.17 10.29 -13.49
CA LYS A 109 18.61 11.50 -12.77
C LYS A 109 19.01 11.16 -11.33
N PHE A 110 18.16 10.44 -10.62
CA PHE A 110 18.27 10.25 -9.17
C PHE A 110 19.13 9.05 -8.78
N ASP A 111 19.08 7.95 -9.55
CA ASP A 111 19.82 6.72 -9.22
C ASP A 111 21.03 6.47 -10.13
N LYS A 112 21.26 7.33 -11.13
CA LYS A 112 22.29 7.14 -12.17
C LYS A 112 22.19 5.78 -12.87
N LYS A 113 20.97 5.24 -12.94
CA LYS A 113 20.64 3.95 -13.56
C LYS A 113 19.45 4.13 -14.50
N LYS A 114 19.49 3.44 -15.64
CA LYS A 114 18.38 3.38 -16.58
C LYS A 114 17.64 2.05 -16.47
N TYR A 115 16.44 1.97 -17.01
CA TYR A 115 15.87 0.66 -17.36
C TYR A 115 16.66 0.04 -18.51
N ASP A 116 16.67 -1.28 -18.55
CA ASP A 116 17.17 -2.00 -19.72
C ASP A 116 16.31 -1.65 -20.95
N TYR A 117 16.92 -1.66 -22.13
CA TYR A 117 16.23 -1.28 -23.37
C TYR A 117 15.04 -2.19 -23.68
N ALA A 118 15.08 -3.45 -23.25
CA ALA A 118 14.00 -4.41 -23.47
C ALA A 118 12.67 -3.94 -22.86
N PHE A 119 12.70 -3.14 -21.78
CA PHE A 119 11.49 -2.58 -21.17
C PHE A 119 10.75 -1.58 -22.07
N PHE A 120 11.41 -1.01 -23.09
CA PHE A 120 10.78 -0.11 -24.06
C PHE A 120 10.24 -0.83 -25.29
N ASP A 121 10.71 -2.05 -25.54
CA ASP A 121 10.40 -2.84 -26.74
C ASP A 121 9.33 -3.91 -26.49
N ILE A 122 8.67 -3.88 -25.33
CA ILE A 122 7.51 -4.72 -25.03
C ILE A 122 6.19 -3.96 -25.14
N THR A 123 5.13 -4.68 -25.44
CA THR A 123 3.76 -4.15 -25.41
C THR A 123 3.27 -3.93 -23.99
N LEU A 124 2.26 -3.06 -23.84
CA LEU A 124 1.56 -2.86 -22.56
C LEU A 124 0.94 -4.17 -22.04
N LYS A 125 0.48 -5.06 -22.91
CA LYS A 125 -0.04 -6.37 -22.50
C LYS A 125 1.08 -7.27 -21.96
N GLU A 126 2.20 -7.35 -22.67
CA GLU A 126 3.37 -8.12 -22.22
C GLU A 126 3.91 -7.62 -20.88
N SER A 127 3.85 -6.30 -20.64
CA SER A 127 4.23 -5.75 -19.33
C SER A 127 3.30 -6.19 -18.20
N MET A 128 2.01 -6.43 -18.48
CA MET A 128 1.07 -7.01 -17.50
C MET A 128 1.33 -8.49 -17.22
N ASP A 129 1.73 -9.24 -18.25
CA ASP A 129 2.12 -10.63 -18.09
C ASP A 129 3.43 -10.73 -17.26
N LEU A 130 4.42 -9.87 -17.54
CA LEU A 130 5.66 -9.76 -16.74
C LEU A 130 5.41 -9.27 -15.32
N LYS A 131 4.46 -8.35 -15.11
CA LYS A 131 4.06 -7.89 -13.77
C LYS A 131 3.66 -9.05 -12.86
N LYS A 132 2.83 -9.97 -13.36
CA LYS A 132 2.39 -11.14 -12.57
C LYS A 132 3.57 -11.99 -12.12
N ILE A 133 4.52 -12.22 -13.04
CA ILE A 133 5.73 -13.00 -12.78
C ILE A 133 6.66 -12.28 -11.79
N TYR A 134 6.86 -10.98 -11.98
CA TYR A 134 7.66 -10.15 -11.09
C TYR A 134 7.09 -10.13 -9.67
N ASP A 135 5.80 -9.84 -9.54
CA ASP A 135 5.11 -9.80 -8.25
C ASP A 135 5.17 -11.15 -7.54
N TYR A 136 4.99 -12.25 -8.26
CA TYR A 136 5.12 -13.59 -7.69
C TYR A 136 6.55 -13.86 -7.20
N SER A 137 7.56 -13.46 -7.98
CA SER A 137 8.97 -13.61 -7.60
C SER A 137 9.31 -12.83 -6.32
N GLU A 138 8.84 -11.59 -6.21
CA GLU A 138 8.95 -10.76 -5.00
C GLU A 138 8.27 -11.40 -3.79
N ASN A 139 7.11 -12.04 -4.01
CA ASN A 139 6.30 -12.60 -2.95
C ASN A 139 6.72 -14.01 -2.54
N TYR A 140 7.55 -14.69 -3.34
CA TYR A 140 7.79 -16.12 -3.26
C TYR A 140 8.29 -16.55 -1.88
N SER A 141 9.25 -15.84 -1.28
CA SER A 141 9.84 -16.24 0.01
C SER A 141 8.81 -16.28 1.14
N ILE A 142 7.88 -15.31 1.18
CA ILE A 142 6.81 -15.24 2.16
C ILE A 142 5.77 -16.34 1.89
N ILE A 143 5.41 -16.53 0.62
CA ILE A 143 4.48 -17.58 0.20
C ILE A 143 5.02 -18.96 0.58
N GLU A 144 6.25 -19.26 0.19
CA GLU A 144 6.90 -20.55 0.42
C GLU A 144 6.98 -20.86 1.92
N LYS A 145 7.28 -19.86 2.76
CA LYS A 145 7.27 -20.01 4.21
C LYS A 145 5.87 -20.36 4.73
N LYS A 146 4.85 -19.57 4.38
CA LYS A 146 3.47 -19.78 4.86
C LYS A 146 2.93 -21.15 4.46
N VAL A 147 3.19 -21.56 3.22
CA VAL A 147 2.77 -22.85 2.67
C VAL A 147 3.46 -24.02 3.38
N ARG A 148 4.77 -23.92 3.68
CA ARG A 148 5.49 -24.96 4.43
C ARG A 148 4.97 -25.15 5.85
N GLU A 149 4.51 -24.08 6.48
CA GLU A 149 4.02 -24.09 7.86
C GLU A 149 2.61 -24.71 8.00
N ASN A 150 2.01 -25.24 6.92
CA ASN A 150 0.66 -25.82 6.89
C ASN A 150 -0.42 -24.86 7.43
N SER A 151 -0.26 -23.57 7.13
CA SER A 151 -1.17 -22.52 7.57
C SER A 151 -2.53 -22.60 6.86
N GLU A 152 -3.54 -22.00 7.48
CA GLU A 152 -4.79 -21.72 6.77
C GLU A 152 -4.57 -20.58 5.77
N CYS A 153 -5.15 -20.74 4.58
CA CYS A 153 -5.03 -19.81 3.47
C CYS A 153 -6.42 -19.44 2.95
N THR A 154 -6.62 -18.19 2.57
CA THR A 154 -7.84 -17.77 1.87
C THR A 154 -7.89 -18.35 0.45
N LYS A 155 -9.08 -18.35 -0.16
CA LYS A 155 -9.27 -18.88 -1.52
C LYS A 155 -8.56 -18.00 -2.54
N GLU A 156 -8.61 -16.69 -2.34
CA GLU A 156 -7.98 -15.66 -3.15
C GLU A 156 -6.45 -15.81 -3.15
N TYR A 157 -5.86 -16.14 -1.99
CA TYR A 157 -4.43 -16.41 -1.87
C TYR A 157 -3.99 -17.63 -2.67
N ILE A 158 -4.73 -18.74 -2.55
CA ILE A 158 -4.45 -19.97 -3.31
C ILE A 158 -4.62 -19.71 -4.82
N GLN A 159 -5.66 -18.99 -5.20
CA GLN A 159 -5.90 -18.64 -6.60
C GLN A 159 -4.76 -17.78 -7.16
N TYR A 160 -4.27 -16.80 -6.40
CA TYR A 160 -3.12 -15.99 -6.79
C TYR A 160 -1.85 -16.84 -7.02
N ILE A 161 -1.55 -17.78 -6.12
CA ILE A 161 -0.40 -18.69 -6.29
C ILE A 161 -0.55 -19.50 -7.57
N LYS A 162 -1.72 -20.13 -7.76
CA LYS A 162 -2.00 -20.98 -8.92
C LYS A 162 -1.83 -20.20 -10.24
N GLU A 163 -2.48 -19.04 -10.36
CA GLU A 163 -2.38 -18.21 -11.57
C GLU A 163 -0.96 -17.72 -11.82
N SER A 164 -0.20 -17.45 -10.75
CA SER A 164 1.19 -16.99 -10.86
C SER A 164 2.11 -18.10 -11.37
N ILE A 165 1.94 -19.33 -10.90
CA ILE A 165 2.68 -20.50 -11.39
C ILE A 165 2.35 -20.76 -12.86
N GLU A 166 1.05 -20.79 -13.21
CA GLU A 166 0.62 -20.98 -14.61
C GLU A 166 1.23 -19.93 -15.54
N LYS A 167 1.23 -18.66 -15.14
CA LYS A 167 1.82 -17.58 -15.94
C LYS A 167 3.34 -17.65 -16.03
N TYR A 168 4.01 -18.10 -14.98
CA TYR A 168 5.45 -18.34 -15.01
C TYR A 168 5.81 -19.45 -16.01
N ASP A 169 5.07 -20.57 -15.98
CA ASP A 169 5.31 -21.71 -16.86
C ASP A 169 5.02 -21.40 -18.34
N GLU A 170 3.97 -20.62 -18.61
CA GLU A 170 3.69 -20.09 -19.94
C GLU A 170 4.85 -19.24 -20.47
N ALA A 171 5.35 -18.30 -19.66
CA ALA A 171 6.46 -17.44 -20.04
C ALA A 171 7.76 -18.22 -20.23
N LYS A 172 8.03 -19.19 -19.35
CA LYS A 172 9.18 -20.09 -19.47
C LYS A 172 9.14 -20.84 -20.80
N SER A 173 8.02 -21.47 -21.12
CA SER A 173 7.84 -22.23 -22.36
C SER A 173 8.03 -21.34 -23.59
N LEU A 174 7.42 -20.14 -23.58
CA LEU A 174 7.57 -19.17 -24.67
C LEU A 174 9.04 -18.74 -24.88
N CYS A 175 9.78 -18.55 -23.80
CA CYS A 175 11.15 -18.05 -23.85
C CYS A 175 12.20 -19.14 -24.12
N GLU A 176 11.86 -20.42 -24.00
CA GLU A 176 12.70 -21.50 -24.52
C GLU A 176 12.79 -21.45 -26.06
N GLU A 177 11.69 -21.10 -26.73
CA GLU A 177 11.60 -21.01 -28.19
C GLU A 177 12.06 -19.65 -28.74
N GLN A 178 11.80 -18.56 -28.01
CA GLN A 178 11.89 -17.18 -28.53
C GLN A 178 12.83 -16.29 -27.71
N LYS A 179 14.01 -16.82 -27.35
CA LYS A 179 15.01 -16.21 -26.45
C LYS A 179 15.34 -14.74 -26.72
N GLU A 180 15.40 -14.34 -27.99
CA GLU A 180 15.80 -12.97 -28.36
C GLU A 180 14.72 -11.90 -28.15
N LYS A 181 13.48 -12.31 -27.86
CA LYS A 181 12.38 -11.36 -27.63
C LYS A 181 12.67 -10.46 -26.43
N PRO A 182 12.34 -9.16 -26.48
CA PRO A 182 12.47 -8.24 -25.34
C PRO A 182 11.76 -8.77 -24.08
N PHE A 183 10.56 -9.34 -24.23
CA PHE A 183 9.85 -10.01 -23.15
C PHE A 183 10.72 -11.07 -22.44
N CYS A 184 11.44 -11.90 -23.21
CA CYS A 184 12.26 -12.97 -22.67
C CYS A 184 13.52 -12.47 -21.98
N LYS A 185 14.13 -11.40 -22.48
CA LYS A 185 15.27 -10.74 -21.81
C LYS A 185 14.88 -10.22 -20.41
N ILE A 186 13.69 -9.64 -20.29
CA ILE A 186 13.17 -9.20 -18.99
C ILE A 186 12.84 -10.40 -18.11
N PHE A 187 12.13 -11.39 -18.65
CA PHE A 187 11.82 -12.63 -17.92
C PHE A 187 13.06 -13.33 -17.39
N ASP A 188 14.11 -13.47 -18.19
CA ASP A 188 15.38 -14.08 -17.80
C ASP A 188 16.07 -13.26 -16.70
N SER A 189 16.04 -11.92 -16.80
CA SER A 189 16.56 -11.03 -15.74
C SER A 189 15.82 -11.23 -14.40
N ILE A 190 14.50 -11.43 -14.45
CA ILE A 190 13.72 -11.80 -13.26
C ILE A 190 14.14 -13.18 -12.77
N ARG A 191 14.26 -14.18 -13.66
CA ARG A 191 14.64 -15.55 -13.28
C ARG A 191 16.00 -15.59 -12.56
N GLU A 192 16.97 -14.85 -13.08
CA GLU A 192 18.32 -14.75 -12.52
C GLU A 192 18.33 -14.07 -11.16
N LYS A 193 17.59 -12.97 -10.98
CA LYS A 193 17.57 -12.21 -9.71
C LYS A 193 17.08 -13.03 -8.52
N TYR A 194 16.09 -13.92 -8.71
CA TYR A 194 15.45 -14.65 -7.60
C TYR A 194 15.74 -16.17 -7.63
N GLU A 195 16.69 -16.64 -8.45
CA GLU A 195 17.10 -18.06 -8.53
C GLU A 195 15.91 -19.02 -8.74
N ASN A 196 15.06 -18.64 -9.70
CA ASN A 196 13.64 -19.00 -9.77
C ASN A 196 13.27 -20.39 -10.30
N ASP A 197 14.21 -21.32 -10.45
CA ASP A 197 13.89 -22.70 -10.87
C ASP A 197 12.96 -23.44 -9.90
N LYS A 198 12.72 -22.85 -8.73
CA LYS A 198 11.81 -23.32 -7.67
C LYS A 198 10.39 -22.76 -7.79
N LEU A 199 10.17 -21.63 -8.49
CA LEU A 199 8.86 -20.98 -8.62
C LEU A 199 7.80 -21.95 -9.16
N SER A 200 8.11 -22.59 -10.29
CA SER A 200 7.26 -23.60 -10.94
C SER A 200 7.00 -24.86 -10.10
N LYS A 201 7.76 -25.07 -9.02
CA LYS A 201 7.73 -26.31 -8.21
C LYS A 201 7.04 -26.13 -6.86
N LEU A 202 6.53 -24.95 -6.56
CA LEU A 202 5.87 -24.68 -5.29
C LEU A 202 4.61 -25.52 -5.17
N LYS A 203 4.62 -26.46 -4.22
CA LYS A 203 3.43 -27.23 -3.84
C LYS A 203 2.66 -26.47 -2.78
N TYR A 204 1.42 -26.09 -3.07
CA TYR A 204 0.56 -25.36 -2.15
C TYR A 204 -0.56 -26.23 -1.53
N ASP A 205 -0.49 -27.55 -1.69
CA ASP A 205 -1.47 -28.51 -1.14
C ASP A 205 -1.61 -28.43 0.40
N ASN A 206 -0.57 -27.91 1.05
CA ASN A 206 -0.51 -27.72 2.50
C ASN A 206 -1.33 -26.51 3.00
N CYS A 207 -1.77 -25.62 2.11
CA CYS A 207 -2.69 -24.54 2.44
C CYS A 207 -4.11 -25.11 2.62
N LYS A 208 -4.60 -25.17 3.86
CA LYS A 208 -6.01 -25.50 4.12
C LYS A 208 -6.86 -24.26 3.87
N ILE A 209 -7.93 -24.39 3.10
CA ILE A 209 -8.84 -23.27 2.84
C ILE A 209 -9.50 -22.86 4.15
N LYS A 210 -9.38 -21.57 4.51
CA LYS A 210 -10.16 -20.96 5.58
C LYS A 210 -11.65 -21.13 5.24
N GLU A 211 -12.37 -21.98 5.98
CA GLU A 211 -13.82 -22.06 5.82
C GLU A 211 -14.42 -20.77 6.41
N ASN A 212 -14.98 -19.91 5.55
CA ASN A 212 -15.67 -18.71 6.02
C ASN A 212 -16.81 -19.11 6.96
N SER A 213 -16.73 -18.67 8.22
CA SER A 213 -17.78 -18.79 9.23
C SER A 213 -19.14 -18.27 8.74
N ASP A 214 -19.14 -17.35 7.77
CA ASP A 214 -20.35 -16.81 7.14
C ASP A 214 -21.15 -17.85 6.35
N ALA A 215 -20.47 -18.84 5.75
CA ALA A 215 -21.14 -19.94 5.07
C ALA A 215 -21.82 -20.89 6.08
N LEU A 216 -21.23 -21.04 7.28
CA LEU A 216 -21.80 -21.84 8.35
C LEU A 216 -23.02 -21.15 8.98
N GLN A 217 -22.99 -19.82 9.15
CA GLN A 217 -24.17 -19.06 9.60
C GLN A 217 -25.31 -19.10 8.57
N ALA A 218 -25.02 -18.97 7.28
CA ALA A 218 -26.03 -19.07 6.22
C ALA A 218 -26.65 -20.49 6.15
N ASP A 219 -25.85 -21.55 6.36
CA ASP A 219 -26.32 -22.93 6.34
C ASP A 219 -27.07 -23.32 7.63
N GLN A 220 -26.69 -22.75 8.78
CA GLN A 220 -27.42 -22.87 10.05
C GLN A 220 -28.77 -22.14 10.01
N LEU A 221 -28.84 -20.95 9.42
CA LEU A 221 -30.11 -20.24 9.16
C LEU A 221 -31.02 -21.01 8.19
N ARG A 222 -30.45 -21.65 7.15
CA ARG A 222 -31.22 -22.50 6.22
C ARG A 222 -31.71 -23.80 6.85
N LYS A 223 -30.96 -24.38 7.78
CA LYS A 223 -31.39 -25.57 8.56
C LYS A 223 -32.44 -25.21 9.61
N ALA A 224 -32.38 -24.03 10.22
CA ALA A 224 -33.41 -23.53 11.13
C ALA A 224 -34.75 -23.23 10.45
N GLN A 225 -34.75 -22.92 9.15
CA GLN A 225 -35.99 -22.68 8.37
C GLN A 225 -36.62 -23.94 7.75
N ARG A 226 -35.95 -25.10 7.81
CA ARG A 226 -36.47 -26.38 7.28
C ARG A 226 -36.99 -27.34 8.37
N GLY A 227 -36.81 -26.99 9.64
CA GLY A 227 -37.42 -27.71 10.75
C GLY A 227 -38.83 -27.20 11.02
N ASP A 228 -39.81 -28.04 10.73
CA ASP A 228 -41.20 -27.98 11.22
C ASP A 228 -42.22 -27.20 10.35
N ARG A 229 -42.74 -27.89 9.34
CA ARG A 229 -44.14 -27.74 8.90
C ARG A 229 -44.75 -29.13 8.66
N GLY A 230 -45.41 -29.65 9.68
CA GLY A 230 -46.44 -30.67 9.50
C GLY A 230 -47.64 -30.11 8.72
N PRO A 231 -48.36 -30.92 7.95
CA PRO A 231 -49.46 -30.46 7.11
C PRO A 231 -50.79 -30.49 7.87
N GLY A 232 -51.54 -29.38 7.86
CA GLY A 232 -52.90 -29.40 8.42
C GLY A 232 -53.62 -28.06 8.47
N ASP A 233 -54.44 -27.86 7.45
CA ASP A 233 -55.78 -27.27 7.51
C ASP A 233 -56.01 -25.76 7.28
N THR A 234 -57.03 -25.57 6.45
CA THR A 234 -57.56 -24.37 5.83
C THR A 234 -58.54 -23.64 6.75
N GLY A 235 -58.50 -22.31 6.79
CA GLY A 235 -59.51 -21.52 7.49
C GLY A 235 -59.46 -20.03 7.13
N ARG A 236 -60.52 -19.58 6.48
CA ARG A 236 -60.78 -18.27 5.86
C ARG A 236 -61.51 -17.34 6.84
N GLY A 237 -61.26 -16.02 6.83
CA GLY A 237 -62.17 -15.04 7.43
C GLY A 237 -61.61 -13.63 7.67
N ASP A 238 -62.26 -12.63 7.06
CA ASP A 238 -62.18 -11.15 7.18
C ASP A 238 -62.17 -10.63 8.64
N PHE A 239 -61.87 -9.36 9.00
CA PHE A 239 -62.45 -8.09 8.54
C PHE A 239 -61.77 -6.86 9.22
N PHE A 240 -62.08 -5.69 8.65
CA PHE A 240 -61.53 -4.34 8.80
C PHE A 240 -61.86 -3.53 10.09
N LEU A 241 -60.98 -2.54 10.34
CA LEU A 241 -61.14 -1.13 10.82
C LEU A 241 -61.78 -0.78 12.18
N GLY A 242 -61.05 0.09 12.91
CA GLY A 242 -61.57 0.98 13.96
C GLY A 242 -60.72 2.25 14.09
N ARG A 243 -61.37 3.42 14.18
CA ARG A 243 -60.87 4.80 14.18
C ARG A 243 -61.30 5.53 15.48
N GLY A 244 -60.51 6.53 15.92
CA GLY A 244 -60.82 7.58 16.93
C GLY A 244 -59.93 7.48 18.18
N ASP A 245 -59.35 8.53 18.79
CA ASP A 245 -59.71 9.96 18.85
C ASP A 245 -58.52 10.87 19.33
N GLN A 246 -58.68 12.20 19.19
CA GLN A 246 -57.79 13.37 19.45
C GLN A 246 -57.44 13.64 20.96
N ILE A 247 -56.50 14.54 21.38
CA ILE A 247 -56.52 16.04 21.39
C ILE A 247 -55.14 16.68 21.74
N ASP A 248 -54.75 17.69 20.95
CA ASP A 248 -54.02 18.98 21.07
C ASP A 248 -53.11 19.38 22.27
N SER A 249 -51.96 20.03 21.97
CA SER A 249 -51.74 21.52 22.05
C SER A 249 -50.25 21.93 22.09
N GLU A 250 -49.89 22.91 21.27
CA GLU A 250 -48.58 23.59 21.13
C GLU A 250 -48.33 24.70 22.18
N SER A 251 -47.07 25.11 22.38
CA SER A 251 -46.63 26.53 22.23
C SER A 251 -45.13 26.72 22.53
N GLU A 252 -44.48 27.46 21.64
CA GLU A 252 -43.09 27.96 21.64
C GLU A 252 -42.80 29.09 22.65
N GLY A 253 -41.52 29.49 22.78
CA GLY A 253 -41.20 30.93 22.88
C GLY A 253 -40.08 31.41 23.84
N ASN A 254 -38.81 31.25 23.44
CA ASN A 254 -37.73 32.26 23.37
C ASN A 254 -37.40 33.33 24.46
N THR A 255 -36.07 33.48 24.64
CA THR A 255 -35.23 34.70 24.73
C THR A 255 -34.90 35.41 26.06
N LEU A 256 -33.59 35.31 26.42
CA LEU A 256 -32.56 36.37 26.57
C LEU A 256 -32.79 37.55 27.54
N SER A 257 -31.87 37.74 28.51
CA SER A 257 -31.16 39.03 28.82
C SER A 257 -30.19 38.91 30.04
N ASN A 258 -28.96 39.41 29.83
CA ASN A 258 -27.80 39.68 30.73
C ASN A 258 -28.06 40.80 31.79
N PRO A 259 -27.07 41.41 32.52
CA PRO A 259 -25.66 41.11 32.93
C PRO A 259 -25.42 41.35 34.45
N ASP A 260 -24.25 41.12 35.09
CA ASP A 260 -23.12 42.05 35.36
C ASP A 260 -22.27 41.37 36.48
N SER A 261 -20.92 41.39 36.51
CA SER A 261 -20.13 42.55 36.92
C SER A 261 -18.62 42.25 36.89
N SER A 262 -17.88 43.34 36.71
CA SER A 262 -16.44 43.58 36.51
C SER A 262 -15.46 43.05 37.57
N VAL A 263 -14.24 42.69 37.16
CA VAL A 263 -12.95 43.15 37.73
C VAL A 263 -11.82 43.08 36.68
N PRO A 264 -10.88 44.05 36.63
CA PRO A 264 -9.90 44.23 35.56
C PRO A 264 -8.51 43.68 35.92
N SER A 265 -7.68 43.36 34.92
CA SER A 265 -6.27 43.76 34.90
C SER A 265 -5.59 43.31 33.61
N ALA A 266 -5.11 44.32 32.89
CA ALA A 266 -4.26 44.20 31.72
C ALA A 266 -2.84 43.80 32.15
N VAL A 267 -2.43 42.55 31.89
CA VAL A 267 -1.01 42.16 31.72
C VAL A 267 -0.93 40.93 30.80
N ILE A 268 -1.37 41.01 29.54
CA ILE A 268 -1.14 39.93 28.56
C ILE A 268 -0.74 40.51 27.20
N PHE A 269 0.23 41.42 27.17
CA PHE A 269 0.93 41.75 25.93
C PHE A 269 2.35 42.19 26.26
N PRO A 270 3.25 41.21 26.49
CA PRO A 270 4.44 41.16 25.63
C PRO A 270 4.94 39.75 25.27
N LEU A 271 4.20 38.68 25.58
CA LEU A 271 4.71 37.31 25.33
C LEU A 271 4.66 36.91 23.85
N LEU A 272 3.66 37.34 23.09
CA LEU A 272 3.55 37.00 21.66
C LEU A 272 4.66 37.64 20.80
N GLY A 273 5.15 38.82 21.19
CA GLY A 273 6.25 39.49 20.50
C GLY A 273 7.58 38.75 20.63
N VAL A 274 7.86 38.19 21.82
CA VAL A 274 9.09 37.41 22.05
C VAL A 274 9.08 36.10 21.26
N PHE A 275 7.94 35.42 21.16
CA PHE A 275 7.83 34.20 20.35
C PHE A 275 8.01 34.47 18.85
N LEU A 276 7.44 35.56 18.33
CA LEU A 276 7.59 35.92 16.92
C LEU A 276 9.02 36.32 16.56
N VAL A 277 9.70 37.10 17.41
CA VAL A 277 11.10 37.47 17.19
C VAL A 277 12.00 36.23 17.30
N SER A 278 11.74 35.33 18.25
CA SER A 278 12.49 34.07 18.37
C SER A 278 12.29 33.15 17.18
N PHE A 279 11.08 33.07 16.61
CA PHE A 279 10.78 32.27 15.42
C PHE A 279 11.46 32.82 14.16
N VAL A 280 11.47 34.15 13.98
CA VAL A 280 12.17 34.80 12.88
C VAL A 280 13.69 34.62 13.04
N LEU A 281 14.25 34.87 14.22
CA LEU A 281 15.68 34.66 14.46
C LEU A 281 16.10 33.18 14.32
N TYR A 282 15.26 32.23 14.72
CA TYR A 282 15.51 30.79 14.48
C TYR A 282 15.58 30.47 12.97
N LYS A 283 14.72 31.09 12.15
CA LYS A 283 14.73 30.92 10.69
C LYS A 283 15.94 31.59 10.02
N PHE A 284 16.53 32.62 10.62
CA PHE A 284 17.64 33.40 10.04
C PHE A 284 19.01 33.20 10.70
N THR A 285 19.12 32.43 11.79
CA THR A 285 20.40 32.11 12.45
C THR A 285 20.96 30.80 11.89
N PRO A 286 22.13 30.77 11.24
CA PRO A 286 22.64 29.59 10.50
C PRO A 286 23.31 28.57 11.44
N PHE A 287 22.72 28.29 12.60
CA PHE A 287 23.28 27.36 13.58
C PHE A 287 22.94 25.88 13.31
N GLY A 288 22.01 25.60 12.38
CA GLY A 288 21.65 24.23 11.98
C GLY A 288 22.75 23.48 11.19
N THR A 289 23.71 24.20 10.60
CA THR A 289 24.76 23.62 9.75
C THR A 289 26.03 23.27 10.53
N TRP A 290 26.21 23.80 11.75
CA TRP A 290 27.45 23.64 12.53
C TRP A 290 27.47 22.38 13.40
N SER A 291 26.32 21.83 13.80
CA SER A 291 26.28 20.61 14.64
C SER A 291 26.58 19.32 13.86
N ARG A 292 26.33 19.29 12.54
CA ARG A 292 26.61 18.11 11.69
C ARG A 292 28.08 17.92 11.37
N THR A 293 28.87 19.00 11.35
CA THR A 293 30.30 18.95 11.02
C THR A 293 31.17 18.55 12.22
N HIS A 294 30.67 18.66 13.45
CA HIS A 294 31.45 18.37 14.65
C HIS A 294 31.30 16.92 15.18
N LEU A 295 30.39 16.11 14.62
CA LEU A 295 30.11 14.74 15.05
C LEU A 295 30.55 13.64 14.07
N GLN A 296 30.95 13.97 12.83
CA GLN A 296 31.40 12.98 11.83
C GLN A 296 32.93 12.82 11.77
N ARG A 297 33.60 12.95 12.91
CA ARG A 297 35.06 12.75 12.98
C ARG A 297 35.39 11.70 14.05
N LYS A 298 35.26 10.42 13.67
CA LYS A 298 36.14 9.30 14.10
C LYS A 298 35.75 7.96 13.44
N ASN A 299 36.76 7.39 12.77
CA ASN A 299 37.08 5.97 12.57
C ASN A 299 36.42 5.20 11.41
N ILE A 300 37.13 5.21 10.27
CA ILE A 300 37.16 4.14 9.27
C ILE A 300 38.41 3.30 9.54
N THR A 301 38.26 1.99 9.73
CA THR A 301 39.35 1.03 9.52
C THR A 301 38.76 -0.29 9.01
N GLU A 302 38.98 -0.47 7.71
CA GLU A 302 39.20 -1.69 6.92
C GLU A 302 39.62 -2.95 7.70
N VAL A 303 38.92 -4.07 7.51
CA VAL A 303 39.49 -5.43 7.49
C VAL A 303 38.64 -6.30 6.54
N GLU A 304 39.33 -6.96 5.62
CA GLU A 304 38.88 -7.92 4.62
C GLU A 304 39.01 -9.36 5.14
N GLU A 305 38.39 -10.29 4.41
CA GLU A 305 38.54 -11.75 4.39
C GLU A 305 37.56 -12.68 5.13
N SER A 306 37.31 -13.76 4.39
CA SER A 306 36.30 -14.82 4.40
C SER A 306 36.47 -15.88 5.50
N ASP A 307 35.36 -16.51 5.90
CA ASP A 307 35.24 -17.99 5.88
C ASP A 307 33.81 -18.48 6.18
N GLU A 308 33.57 -19.71 5.72
CA GLU A 308 32.34 -20.50 5.64
C GLU A 308 31.61 -20.87 6.96
N PHE A 309 30.31 -21.14 6.78
CA PHE A 309 29.50 -22.20 7.40
C PHE A 309 28.75 -21.97 8.72
N SER A 310 27.65 -22.74 8.78
CA SER A 310 26.74 -23.08 9.88
C SER A 310 25.65 -22.08 10.24
N GLY A 311 24.42 -22.51 9.97
CA GLY A 311 23.22 -21.81 10.36
C GLY A 311 22.99 -21.84 11.86
N GLU A 312 22.40 -20.77 12.36
CA GLU A 312 21.55 -20.81 13.53
C GLU A 312 20.53 -19.67 13.46
N SER A 313 19.29 -20.10 13.66
CA SER A 313 18.12 -19.35 14.10
C SER A 313 18.42 -18.00 14.74
N LEU A 314 17.95 -16.90 14.15
CA LEU A 314 17.43 -15.76 14.91
C LEU A 314 16.24 -15.11 14.19
N THR A 315 15.11 -15.18 14.87
CA THR A 315 13.94 -14.32 14.74
C THR A 315 14.34 -12.85 14.74
N ASN A 316 14.22 -12.18 13.61
CA ASN A 316 14.19 -10.72 13.56
C ASN A 316 12.80 -10.25 13.14
N THR A 317 12.10 -9.74 14.15
CA THR A 317 11.07 -8.72 14.17
C THR A 317 10.60 -8.23 12.79
N PHE A 318 9.43 -8.72 12.37
CA PHE A 318 8.64 -8.03 11.36
C PHE A 318 8.20 -6.69 11.97
N GLU A 319 8.72 -5.60 11.44
CA GLU A 319 8.23 -4.25 11.73
C GLU A 319 6.74 -4.16 11.35
N THR A 320 5.90 -4.00 12.36
CA THR A 320 4.52 -3.54 12.23
C THR A 320 4.54 -2.08 11.80
N PRO A 321 3.86 -1.69 10.71
CA PRO A 321 3.64 -0.28 10.44
C PRO A 321 2.58 0.25 11.40
N ASP A 322 3.01 1.00 12.42
CA ASP A 322 2.13 1.86 13.22
C ASP A 322 1.55 2.95 12.32
N MET A 323 0.34 2.73 11.83
CA MET A 323 -0.45 3.80 11.22
C MET A 323 -1.95 3.59 11.44
N TYR A 324 -2.35 3.45 12.70
CA TYR A 324 -3.72 3.72 13.17
C TYR A 324 -3.68 4.32 14.58
N SER A 325 -3.38 5.61 14.68
CA SER A 325 -3.76 6.38 15.88
C SER A 325 -4.96 7.22 15.53
N HIS A 326 -6.15 6.86 16.03
CA HIS A 326 -7.08 7.79 16.67
C HIS A 326 -8.21 7.00 17.36
N THR A 327 -8.54 7.48 18.56
CA THR A 327 -9.68 7.16 19.44
C THR A 327 -9.66 5.81 20.18
N LEU A 328 -8.95 5.78 21.31
CA LEU A 328 -9.47 5.13 22.52
C LEU A 328 -9.24 6.07 23.73
N GLU A 329 -10.34 6.46 24.38
CA GLU A 329 -10.34 7.19 25.65
C GLU A 329 -9.52 6.45 26.71
N HIS A 330 -8.59 7.14 27.35
CA HIS A 330 -7.80 6.59 28.44
C HIS A 330 -8.57 6.75 29.75
N ASN A 331 -9.18 5.66 30.24
CA ASN A 331 -9.56 5.56 31.65
C ASN A 331 -8.43 4.87 32.42
N ILE A 332 -7.65 5.67 33.16
CA ILE A 332 -6.59 5.18 34.05
C ILE A 332 -7.24 4.81 35.39
N GLY A 333 -7.23 3.51 35.73
CA GLY A 333 -7.51 3.01 37.08
C GLY A 333 -6.26 3.06 37.96
N TYR A 334 -6.34 3.75 39.09
CA TYR A 334 -5.24 3.89 40.06
C TYR A 334 -5.23 2.70 41.03
N HIS A 335 -4.11 1.97 41.15
CA HIS A 335 -3.88 1.02 42.24
C HIS A 335 -2.87 1.59 43.24
N SER A 336 -3.31 1.82 44.47
CA SER A 336 -2.46 2.21 45.61
C SER A 336 -1.84 0.97 46.24
N MET A 337 -0.51 0.93 46.34
CA MET A 337 0.21 -0.08 47.13
C MET A 337 0.22 0.34 48.61
N ASN A 338 -0.29 -0.52 49.49
CA ASN A 338 -0.11 -0.39 50.93
C ASN A 338 1.23 -1.02 51.33
N ASN A 339 2.02 -0.26 52.09
CA ASN A 339 3.22 -0.73 52.78
C ASN A 339 2.84 -1.71 53.91
N VAL A 340 3.67 -2.74 54.09
CA VAL A 340 3.82 -3.48 55.36
C VAL A 340 5.26 -3.30 55.82
#